data_AF-A0A1M5F7D5-F1
#
_entry.id   AF-A0A1M5F7D5-F1
#
_cell.length_a   1.000
_cell.length_b   1.000
_cell.length_c   1.000
_cell.angle_alpha   90.00
_cell.angle_beta   90.00
_cell.angle_gamma   90.00
#
_symmetry.space_group_name_H-M   'P 1'
#
loop_
_entity.id
_entity.type
_entity.pdbx_description
1 polymer ?
#
loop_
_entity_poly.entity_id
_entity_poly.type
_entity_poly.pdbx_seq_one_letter_code
_entity_poly.pdbx_strand_id
1 'polypeptide(L)'
;MMNPHEKQMALITARGRLVLANCFILRVNYAPAIPVIEITNPSEKLKKKAVAVMEMRHGTLNKMYVARFSKCLVRWWSGECQQYVGNTVINSEEDEHELRTMRKLA
;
A
#
# COMPACT_ATOMS: atom_id res chain seq x y z
N MET A 1 -7.70 -21.10 -7.06
CA MET A 1 -8.40 -19.81 -6.89
C MET A 1 -9.16 -19.88 -5.56
N MET A 2 -9.10 -18.86 -4.68
CA MET A 2 -9.77 -18.96 -3.38
C MET A 2 -11.29 -19.00 -3.54
N ASN A 3 -11.95 -19.93 -2.88
CA ASN A 3 -13.41 -19.95 -2.80
C ASN A 3 -13.92 -18.83 -1.88
N PRO A 4 -15.23 -18.50 -1.89
CA PRO A 4 -15.78 -17.41 -1.08
C PRO A 4 -15.50 -17.55 0.42
N HIS A 5 -15.60 -18.77 0.97
CA HIS A 5 -15.35 -19.03 2.38
C HIS A 5 -13.87 -18.82 2.75
N GLU A 6 -12.94 -19.29 1.91
CA GLU A 6 -11.51 -19.06 2.08
C GLU A 6 -11.16 -17.56 2.03
N LYS A 7 -11.76 -16.80 1.10
CA LYS A 7 -11.59 -15.34 1.03
C LYS A 7 -12.07 -14.68 2.33
N GLN A 8 -13.22 -15.09 2.84
CA GLN A 8 -13.78 -14.54 4.08
C GLN A 8 -12.87 -14.83 5.29
N MET A 9 -12.40 -16.07 5.42
CA MET A 9 -11.48 -16.46 6.51
C MET A 9 -10.14 -15.73 6.43
N ALA A 10 -9.58 -15.58 5.22
CA ALA A 10 -8.36 -14.83 4.98
C ALA A 10 -8.49 -13.37 5.44
N LEU A 11 -9.62 -12.73 5.11
CA LEU A 11 -9.88 -11.35 5.47
C LEU A 11 -10.14 -11.13 6.96
N ILE A 12 -10.91 -12.02 7.62
CA ILE A 12 -11.11 -11.95 9.08
C ILE A 12 -9.76 -12.04 9.79
N THR A 13 -8.93 -13.00 9.39
CA THR A 13 -7.59 -13.19 9.95
C THR A 13 -6.69 -11.98 9.69
N ALA A 14 -6.69 -11.46 8.45
CA ALA A 14 -5.89 -10.29 8.08
C ALA A 14 -6.32 -9.06 8.86
N ARG A 15 -7.63 -8.77 8.92
CA ARG A 15 -8.20 -7.63 9.63
C ARG A 15 -7.85 -7.63 11.12
N GLY A 16 -8.04 -8.77 11.80
CA GLY A 16 -7.69 -8.88 13.22
C GLY A 16 -6.21 -8.59 13.48
N ARG A 17 -5.31 -9.16 12.66
CA ARG A 17 -3.86 -8.95 12.82
C ARG A 17 -3.41 -7.54 12.44
N LEU A 18 -4.06 -6.89 11.48
CA LEU A 18 -3.77 -5.50 11.10
C LEU A 18 -4.18 -4.53 12.22
N VAL A 19 -5.36 -4.73 12.81
CA VAL A 19 -5.82 -3.94 13.95
C VAL A 19 -4.89 -4.09 15.15
N LEU A 20 -4.47 -5.32 15.47
CA LEU A 20 -3.48 -5.57 16.53
C LEU A 20 -2.11 -4.93 16.25
N ALA A 21 -1.79 -4.67 14.99
CA ALA A 21 -0.56 -3.99 14.57
C ALA A 21 -0.73 -2.47 14.43
N ASN A 22 -1.83 -1.91 14.96
CA ASN A 22 -2.19 -0.49 14.87
C ASN A 22 -2.29 0.05 13.42
N CYS A 23 -2.54 -0.82 12.45
CA CYS A 23 -2.83 -0.40 11.08
C CYS A 23 -4.30 0.01 10.98
N PHE A 24 -4.58 1.16 10.36
CA PHE A 24 -5.96 1.62 10.16
C PHE A 24 -6.47 1.18 8.79
N ILE A 25 -7.57 0.43 8.76
CA ILE A 25 -8.14 -0.09 7.51
C ILE A 25 -9.06 0.95 6.90
N LEU A 26 -8.74 1.39 5.69
CA LEU A 26 -9.53 2.34 4.91
C LEU A 26 -10.62 1.65 4.10
N ARG A 27 -10.26 0.56 3.41
CA ARG A 27 -11.17 -0.16 2.51
C ARG A 27 -10.75 -1.61 2.31
N VAL A 28 -11.71 -2.47 1.98
CA VAL A 28 -11.46 -3.84 1.51
C VAL A 28 -12.10 -4.03 0.14
N ASN A 29 -11.35 -4.59 -0.82
CA ASN A 29 -11.84 -4.97 -2.13
C ASN A 29 -11.82 -6.49 -2.30
N TYR A 30 -13.00 -7.07 -2.51
CA TYR A 30 -13.24 -8.50 -2.61
C TYR A 30 -13.30 -9.01 -4.06
N ALA A 31 -13.47 -8.10 -5.03
CA ALA A 31 -13.64 -8.45 -6.43
C ALA A 31 -12.42 -9.21 -7.01
N PRO A 32 -11.16 -8.85 -6.69
CA PRO A 32 -10.01 -9.58 -7.21
C PRO A 32 -9.91 -11.02 -6.66
N ALA A 33 -9.17 -11.87 -7.37
CA ALA A 33 -8.92 -13.26 -6.97
C ALA A 33 -8.22 -13.35 -5.60
N ILE A 34 -7.36 -12.39 -5.28
CA ILE A 34 -6.75 -12.20 -3.97
C ILE A 34 -7.34 -10.91 -3.37
N PRO A 35 -8.01 -10.97 -2.20
CA PRO A 35 -8.58 -9.77 -1.59
C PRO A 35 -7.52 -8.71 -1.31
N VAL A 36 -7.88 -7.45 -1.52
CA VAL A 36 -7.00 -6.30 -1.29
C VAL A 36 -7.53 -5.48 -0.12
N ILE A 37 -6.69 -5.24 0.87
CA ILE A 37 -6.98 -4.39 2.03
C ILE A 37 -6.15 -3.11 1.88
N GLU A 38 -6.83 -1.98 1.86
CA GLU A 38 -6.21 -0.66 1.84
C GLU A 38 -6.11 -0.13 3.26
N ILE A 39 -4.92 0.29 3.67
CA ILE A 39 -4.63 0.77 5.02
C ILE A 39 -3.92 2.11 5.01
N THR A 40 -3.90 2.78 6.16
CA THR A 40 -2.90 3.77 6.54
C THR A 40 -2.18 3.31 7.81
N ASN A 41 -1.06 3.97 8.15
CA ASN A 41 -0.18 3.62 9.26
C ASN A 41 0.33 2.15 9.20
N PRO A 42 1.02 1.77 8.11
CA PRO A 42 1.55 0.41 7.97
C PRO A 42 2.57 0.10 9.06
N SER A 43 2.47 -1.09 9.65
CA SER A 43 3.49 -1.57 10.59
C SER A 43 4.86 -1.75 9.93
N GLU A 44 5.94 -1.65 10.70
CA GLU A 44 7.31 -1.88 10.20
C GLU A 44 7.50 -3.25 9.55
N LYS A 45 6.81 -4.29 10.05
CA LYS A 45 6.83 -5.63 9.45
C LYS A 45 6.19 -5.67 8.06
N LEU A 46 5.20 -4.81 7.79
CA LEU A 46 4.61 -4.67 6.45
C LEU A 46 5.55 -3.90 5.53
N LYS A 47 6.12 -2.79 6.01
CA LYS A 47 7.07 -1.97 5.24
C LYS A 47 8.26 -2.78 4.74
N LYS A 48 8.87 -3.60 5.61
CA LYS A 48 10.05 -4.43 5.28
C LYS A 48 9.87 -5.43 4.12
N LYS A 49 8.64 -5.82 3.80
CA LYS A 49 8.32 -6.79 2.74
C LYS A 49 7.45 -6.20 1.63
N ALA A 50 7.26 -4.89 1.66
CA ALA A 50 6.46 -4.19 0.68
C ALA A 50 7.23 -4.08 -0.63
N VAL A 51 6.49 -4.13 -1.73
CA VAL A 51 6.97 -3.78 -3.05
C VAL A 51 6.34 -2.45 -3.43
N ALA A 52 7.15 -1.52 -3.93
CA ALA A 52 6.66 -0.27 -4.50
C ALA A 52 6.03 -0.54 -5.87
N VAL A 53 4.86 0.02 -6.09
CA VAL A 53 4.13 -0.01 -7.35
C VAL A 53 3.82 1.42 -7.74
N MET A 54 4.19 1.77 -8.97
CA MET A 54 3.94 3.10 -9.53
C MET A 54 2.71 3.01 -10.44
N GLU A 55 1.76 3.92 -10.27
CA GLU A 55 0.54 3.98 -11.08
C GLU A 55 0.36 5.38 -11.67
N MET A 56 0.37 5.48 -13.00
CA MET A 56 0.07 6.72 -13.72
C MET A 56 -1.44 6.88 -13.88
N ARG A 57 -2.00 7.96 -13.33
CA ARG A 57 -3.42 8.32 -13.46
C ARG A 57 -3.57 9.81 -13.77
N HIS A 58 -4.20 10.13 -14.90
CA HIS A 58 -4.50 11.50 -15.32
C HIS A 58 -3.27 12.43 -15.27
N GLY A 59 -2.11 11.93 -15.70
CA GLY A 59 -0.84 12.68 -15.64
C GLY A 59 -0.17 12.68 -14.27
N THR A 60 -0.77 12.09 -13.23
CA THR A 60 -0.15 11.95 -11.91
C THR A 60 0.40 10.53 -11.73
N LEU A 61 1.70 10.42 -11.56
CA LEU A 61 2.37 9.21 -11.13
C LEU A 61 2.28 9.10 -9.61
N ASN A 62 1.55 8.11 -9.12
CA ASN A 62 1.38 7.86 -7.69
C ASN A 62 2.20 6.64 -7.29
N LYS A 63 2.84 6.70 -6.12
CA LYS A 63 3.53 5.56 -5.54
C LYS A 63 2.66 4.90 -4.47
N MET A 64 2.48 3.59 -4.60
CA MET A 64 1.85 2.77 -3.57
C MET A 64 2.79 1.65 -3.14
N TYR A 65 2.59 1.16 -1.94
CA TYR A 65 3.27 0.00 -1.42
C TYR A 65 2.30 -1.15 -1.29
N VAL A 66 2.73 -2.35 -1.66
CA VAL A 66 1.92 -3.57 -1.61
C VAL A 66 2.69 -4.69 -0.93
N ALA A 67 2.06 -5.37 0.03
CA ALA A 67 2.65 -6.50 0.74
C ALA A 67 1.66 -7.68 0.82
N ARG A 68 2.16 -8.92 0.73
CA ARG A 68 1.33 -10.11 1.05
C ARG A 68 1.16 -10.25 2.56
N PHE A 69 -0.07 -10.48 3.00
CA PHE A 69 -0.40 -10.63 4.41
C PHE A 69 -1.62 -11.53 4.62
N SER A 70 -1.48 -12.63 5.37
CA SER A 70 -2.57 -13.56 5.70
C SER A 70 -3.44 -13.94 4.49
N LYS A 71 -2.81 -14.37 3.39
CA LYS A 71 -3.43 -14.70 2.09
C LYS A 71 -4.13 -13.53 1.37
N CYS A 72 -4.03 -12.30 1.87
CA CYS A 72 -4.50 -11.08 1.23
C CYS A 72 -3.33 -10.25 0.68
N LEU A 73 -3.65 -9.26 -0.14
CA LEU A 73 -2.78 -8.13 -0.41
C LEU A 73 -3.14 -6.98 0.52
N VAL A 74 -2.14 -6.36 1.12
CA VAL A 74 -2.29 -5.12 1.89
C VAL A 74 -1.58 -4.02 1.12
N ARG A 75 -2.24 -2.89 0.92
CA ARG A 75 -1.67 -1.74 0.22
C ARG A 75 -1.88 -0.43 0.95
N TRP A 76 -0.99 0.52 0.73
CA TRP A 76 -1.09 1.90 1.22
C TRP A 76 -0.38 2.84 0.26
N TRP A 77 -0.83 4.10 0.21
CA TRP A 77 -0.18 5.14 -0.56
C TRP A 77 1.03 5.67 0.20
N SER A 78 2.11 6.03 -0.51
CA SER A 78 3.26 6.69 0.14
C SER A 78 2.97 8.15 0.48
N GLY A 79 1.92 8.74 -0.08
CA GLY A 79 1.73 10.20 -0.07
C GLY A 79 2.60 10.93 -1.10
N GLU A 80 3.54 10.23 -1.74
CA GLU A 80 4.36 10.77 -2.81
C GLU A 80 3.59 10.73 -4.14
N CYS A 81 3.57 11.86 -4.83
CA CYS A 81 3.02 11.94 -6.17
C CYS A 81 3.86 12.86 -7.06
N GLN A 82 3.93 12.55 -8.34
CA GLN A 82 4.57 13.39 -9.34
C GLN A 82 3.57 13.69 -10.45
N GLN A 83 3.35 14.96 -10.76
CA GLN A 83 2.46 15.40 -11.84
C GLN A 83 3.26 15.67 -13.10
N TYR A 84 2.76 15.21 -14.24
CA TYR A 84 3.40 15.29 -15.54
C TYR A 84 2.54 16.04 -16.57
N VAL A 85 3.21 16.79 -17.44
CA VAL A 85 2.68 17.26 -18.72
C VAL A 85 3.62 16.76 -19.82
N GLY A 86 3.14 15.88 -20.68
CA GLY A 86 4.01 15.12 -21.60
C GLY A 86 5.02 14.29 -20.80
N ASN A 87 6.30 14.54 -21.01
CA ASN A 87 7.40 13.85 -20.31
C ASN A 87 8.04 14.72 -19.21
N THR A 88 7.44 15.88 -18.89
CA THR A 88 8.00 16.84 -17.93
C THR A 88 7.24 16.77 -16.62
N VAL A 89 7.96 16.59 -15.51
CA VAL A 89 7.40 16.73 -14.14
C VAL A 89 7.14 18.20 -13.87
N ILE A 90 5.89 18.55 -13.54
CA ILE A 90 5.46 19.92 -13.23
C ILE A 90 5.21 20.15 -11.74
N ASN A 91 5.05 19.08 -10.96
CA ASN A 91 4.91 19.13 -9.51
C ASN A 91 5.32 17.78 -8.90
N SER A 92 5.85 17.80 -7.68
CA SER A 92 6.21 16.61 -6.92
C SER A 92 5.97 16.83 -5.43
N GLU A 93 5.22 15.93 -4.81
CA GLU A 93 5.12 15.79 -3.36
C GLU A 93 5.97 14.59 -2.94
N GLU A 94 6.92 14.81 -2.03
CA GLU A 94 7.77 13.77 -1.46
C GLU A 94 7.50 13.66 0.05
N ASP A 95 7.46 12.43 0.58
CA ASP A 95 7.25 12.22 2.02
C ASP A 95 8.57 12.50 2.74
N GLU A 96 8.64 13.61 3.49
CA GLU A 96 9.84 14.05 4.22
C GLU A 96 10.42 12.96 5.16
N HIS A 97 9.59 12.00 5.57
CA HIS A 97 10.01 10.90 6.45
C HIS A 97 10.92 9.89 5.73
N GLU A 98 10.68 9.59 4.45
CA GLU A 98 11.56 8.71 3.65
C GLU A 98 12.88 9.40 3.33
N LEU A 99 12.86 10.70 2.98
CA LEU A 99 14.05 11.52 2.73
C LEU A 99 15.00 11.57 3.94
N ARG A 100 14.47 11.75 5.16
CA ARG A 100 15.28 11.74 6.39
C ARG A 100 15.89 10.38 6.69
N THR A 101 15.23 9.29 6.29
CA THR A 101 15.71 7.93 6.54
C THR A 101 16.85 7.58 5.58
N MET A 102 16.75 7.95 4.31
CA MET A 102 17.83 7.76 3.34
C MET A 102 19.07 8.62 3.65
N ARG A 103 18.88 9.87 4.08
CA ARG A 103 19.99 10.75 4.48
C ARG A 103 20.76 10.31 5.72
N LYS A 104 20.21 9.41 6.54
CA LYS A 104 20.90 8.84 7.72
C LYS A 104 21.71 7.58 7.40
N LEU A 105 21.52 7.00 6.20
CA LEU A 105 22.22 5.80 5.74
C LEU A 105 23.32 6.10 4.71
N ALA A 106 23.47 7.36 4.31
CA ALA A 106 24.57 7.89 3.51
C ALA A 106 25.59 8.59 4.41
#